data_AF-A0A969PZJ0-F1
#
_entry.id   AF-A0A969PZJ0-F1
#
_cell.length_a   1.000
_cell.length_b   1.000
_cell.length_c   1.000
_cell.angle_alpha   90.00
_cell.angle_beta   90.00
_cell.angle_gamma   90.00
#
_symmetry.space_group_name_H-M   'P 1'
#
loop_
_entity.id
_entity.type
_entity.pdbx_description
1 polymer ?
#
loop_
_entity_poly.entity_id
_entity_poly.type
_entity_poly.pdbx_seq_one_letter_code
_entity_poly.pdbx_strand_id
1 'polypeptide(L)'
;MGQLSGVIVPVTAFQQNCAILFDDASKDGVVVDPGGDVPDILAAIDKAGVTINAIWLTHGHLDHAGGAMALKAALAVTLSPSSLNSNTAPPRSAATRM
;
A
#
# COMPACT_ATOMS: atom_id res chain seq x y z
N MET A 1 -20.58 0.37 -9.11
CA MET A 1 -20.18 1.36 -8.09
C MET A 1 -19.12 0.70 -7.25
N GLY A 2 -17.94 1.31 -7.11
CA GLY A 2 -16.89 0.80 -6.23
C GLY A 2 -17.28 0.97 -4.76
N GLN A 3 -16.92 0.01 -3.91
CA GLN A 3 -17.15 0.04 -2.47
C GLN A 3 -15.80 0.03 -1.78
N LEU A 4 -15.50 1.10 -1.05
CA LEU A 4 -14.26 1.20 -0.28
C LEU A 4 -14.35 0.34 0.98
N SER A 5 -13.38 -0.55 1.14
CA SER A 5 -13.17 -1.39 2.30
C SER A 5 -11.75 -1.22 2.85
N GLY A 6 -11.52 -1.66 4.08
CA GLY A 6 -10.20 -1.57 4.66
C GLY A 6 -9.98 -2.40 5.92
N VAL A 7 -8.70 -2.63 6.20
CA VAL A 7 -8.21 -3.38 7.37
C VAL A 7 -7.12 -2.56 8.04
N ILE A 8 -7.08 -2.58 9.38
CA ILE A 8 -6.02 -1.96 10.16
C ILE A 8 -5.10 -3.04 10.72
N VAL A 9 -3.80 -2.84 10.53
CA VAL A 9 -2.73 -3.64 11.11
C VAL A 9 -1.96 -2.74 12.08
N PRO A 10 -2.08 -2.95 13.40
CA PRO A 10 -1.23 -2.27 14.36
C PRO A 10 0.22 -2.69 14.14
N VAL A 11 1.12 -1.72 13.99
CA VAL A 11 2.54 -1.98 13.76
C VAL A 11 3.41 -1.20 14.74
N THR A 12 4.63 -1.70 14.90
CA THR A 12 5.65 -1.25 15.83
C THR A 12 5.23 -1.37 17.30
N ALA A 13 6.18 -1.14 18.22
CA ALA A 13 5.87 -1.06 19.65
C ALA A 13 4.90 0.10 20.00
N PHE A 14 4.72 1.07 19.10
CA PHE A 14 3.81 2.20 19.30
C PHE A 14 2.35 1.87 18.96
N GLN A 15 2.06 0.69 18.40
CA GLN A 15 0.73 0.31 17.93
C GLN A 15 0.15 1.35 16.95
N GLN A 16 0.99 1.85 16.04
CA GLN A 16 0.58 2.74 14.98
C GLN A 16 -0.34 2.00 14.01
N ASN A 17 -1.38 2.68 13.52
CA ASN A 17 -2.37 2.07 12.64
C ASN A 17 -1.92 2.09 11.17
N CYS A 18 -1.32 1.00 10.69
CA CYS A 18 -1.08 0.81 9.26
C CYS A 18 -2.40 0.38 8.60
N ALA A 19 -2.91 1.16 7.65
CA ALA A 19 -4.18 0.89 7.00
C ALA A 19 -3.99 0.28 5.61
N ILE A 20 -4.75 -0.76 5.30
CA ILE A 20 -4.88 -1.33 3.96
C ILE A 20 -6.26 -0.92 3.46
N LEU A 21 -6.32 -0.08 2.43
CA LEU A 21 -7.57 0.46 1.87
C LEU A 21 -7.72 -0.05 0.43
N PHE A 22 -8.89 -0.55 0.06
CA PHE A 22 -9.09 -1.18 -1.24
C PHE A 22 -10.55 -1.11 -1.71
N ASP A 23 -10.75 -1.25 -3.03
CA ASP A 23 -12.07 -1.47 -3.60
C ASP A 23 -12.48 -2.94 -3.47
N ASP A 24 -13.69 -3.21 -2.99
CA ASP A 24 -14.15 -4.58 -2.75
C ASP A 24 -14.39 -5.39 -4.02
N ALA A 25 -14.70 -4.74 -5.14
CA ALA A 25 -14.99 -5.41 -6.39
C ALA A 25 -13.70 -5.73 -7.16
N SER A 26 -12.81 -4.75 -7.33
CA SER A 26 -11.56 -4.96 -8.08
C SER A 26 -10.43 -5.54 -7.25
N LYS A 27 -10.51 -5.41 -5.91
CA LYS A 27 -9.45 -5.76 -4.96
C LYS A 27 -8.15 -4.97 -5.16
N ASP A 28 -8.20 -3.86 -5.88
CA ASP A 28 -7.10 -2.90 -5.96
C ASP A 28 -7.06 -2.02 -4.71
N GLY A 29 -5.88 -1.80 -4.17
CA GLY A 29 -5.72 -1.03 -2.94
C GLY A 29 -4.39 -0.30 -2.78
N VAL A 30 -4.27 0.31 -1.61
CA VAL A 30 -3.10 1.05 -1.14
C VAL A 30 -2.81 0.66 0.31
N VAL A 31 -1.53 0.75 0.70
CA VAL A 31 -1.12 0.68 2.10
C VAL A 31 -0.78 2.08 2.58
N VAL A 32 -1.27 2.47 3.75
CA VAL A 32 -1.03 3.78 4.37
C VAL A 32 -0.23 3.58 5.65
N ASP A 33 0.87 4.31 5.78
CA ASP A 33 1.76 4.35 6.94
C ASP A 33 2.28 2.97 7.39
N PRO A 34 3.07 2.26 6.56
CA PRO A 34 3.76 1.04 6.98
C PRO A 34 4.97 1.37 7.86
N GLY A 35 4.74 1.64 9.15
CA GLY A 35 5.77 1.99 10.13
C GLY A 35 6.82 0.91 10.40
N GLY A 36 6.41 -0.36 10.34
CA GLY A 36 7.24 -1.52 10.64
C GLY A 36 6.48 -2.81 10.39
N ASP A 37 6.94 -3.92 10.98
CA ASP A 37 6.24 -5.23 10.97
C ASP A 37 5.73 -5.65 9.58
N VAL A 38 6.57 -5.43 8.56
CA VAL A 38 6.26 -5.71 7.15
C VAL A 38 5.71 -7.13 6.92
N PRO A 39 6.22 -8.20 7.58
CA PRO A 39 5.63 -9.53 7.43
C PRO A 39 4.14 -9.60 7.81
N ASP A 40 3.71 -8.88 8.85
CA ASP A 40 2.32 -8.88 9.30
C ASP A 40 1.43 -8.09 8.33
N ILE A 41 1.95 -6.98 7.78
CA ILE A 41 1.29 -6.23 6.71
C ILE A 41 1.09 -7.12 5.49
N LEU A 42 2.12 -7.85 5.04
CA LEU A 42 2.04 -8.76 3.90
C LEU A 42 1.02 -9.89 4.14
N ALA A 43 0.99 -10.46 5.35
CA ALA A 43 0.00 -11.47 5.71
C ALA A 43 -1.44 -10.91 5.68
N ALA A 44 -1.64 -9.66 6.10
CA ALA A 44 -2.94 -9.01 6.02
C ALA A 44 -3.37 -8.71 4.58
N ILE A 45 -2.44 -8.29 3.72
CA ILE A 45 -2.66 -8.10 2.27
C ILE A 45 -3.11 -9.42 1.64
N ASP A 46 -2.37 -10.51 1.90
CA ASP A 46 -2.66 -11.84 1.36
C ASP A 46 -4.02 -12.35 1.83
N LYS A 47 -4.30 -12.24 3.14
CA LYS A 47 -5.60 -12.62 3.73
C LYS A 47 -6.77 -11.83 3.14
N ALA A 48 -6.57 -10.55 2.84
CA ALA A 48 -7.59 -9.71 2.22
C ALA A 48 -7.75 -10.00 0.71
N GLY A 49 -6.78 -10.69 0.09
CA GLY A 49 -6.76 -10.99 -1.34
C GLY A 49 -6.66 -9.74 -2.21
N VAL A 50 -5.90 -8.74 -1.76
CA VAL A 50 -5.82 -7.42 -2.41
C VAL A 50 -4.51 -7.20 -3.15
N THR A 51 -4.59 -6.53 -4.30
CA THR A 51 -3.44 -6.06 -5.06
C THR A 51 -3.11 -4.63 -4.64
N ILE A 52 -1.95 -4.44 -4.02
CA ILE A 52 -1.49 -3.11 -3.64
C ILE A 52 -0.83 -2.43 -4.83
N ASN A 53 -1.27 -1.22 -5.15
CA ASN A 53 -0.74 -0.43 -6.26
C ASN A 53 0.13 0.73 -5.79
N ALA A 54 -0.05 1.18 -4.54
CA ALA A 54 0.74 2.26 -3.97
C ALA A 54 0.92 2.12 -2.45
N ILE A 55 2.00 2.72 -1.95
CA ILE A 55 2.22 2.98 -0.53
C ILE A 55 2.10 4.50 -0.30
N TRP A 56 1.26 4.91 0.65
CA TRP A 56 1.06 6.30 1.04
C TRP A 56 1.61 6.55 2.43
N LEU A 57 2.22 7.71 2.61
CA LEU A 57 2.70 8.19 3.90
C LEU A 57 1.96 9.47 4.25
N THR A 58 1.32 9.52 5.41
CA THR A 58 0.74 10.74 5.96
C THR A 58 1.85 11.75 6.26
N HIS A 59 2.93 11.28 6.89
CA HIS A 59 4.13 12.04 7.23
C HIS A 59 5.35 11.11 7.42
N GLY A 60 6.53 11.69 7.68
CA GLY A 60 7.82 11.00 7.64
C GLY A 60 8.39 10.55 8.99
N HIS A 61 7.57 10.36 10.04
CA HIS A 61 8.08 9.81 11.29
C HIS A 61 8.38 8.31 11.17
N LEU A 62 9.33 7.83 12.00
CA LEU A 62 9.85 6.47 11.90
C LEU A 62 8.76 5.41 12.09
N ASP A 63 7.87 5.64 13.05
CA ASP A 63 6.74 4.77 13.37
C ASP A 63 5.64 4.76 12.30
N HIS A 64 5.72 5.61 11.26
CA HIS A 64 4.80 5.61 10.11
C HIS A 64 5.49 5.23 8.78
N ALA A 65 6.78 5.55 8.64
CA ALA A 65 7.51 5.41 7.38
C ALA A 65 8.61 4.32 7.41
N GLY A 66 8.95 3.79 8.58
CA GLY A 66 10.13 2.92 8.78
C GLY A 66 10.12 1.64 7.94
N GLY A 67 8.94 1.06 7.70
CA GLY A 67 8.76 -0.15 6.88
C GLY A 67 8.51 0.13 5.39
N ALA A 68 8.36 1.38 4.97
CA ALA A 68 7.85 1.72 3.64
C ALA A 68 8.74 1.21 2.50
N MET A 69 10.06 1.35 2.62
CA MET A 69 11.01 0.87 1.60
C MET A 69 11.08 -0.66 1.53
N ALA A 70 11.03 -1.34 2.67
CA ALA A 70 11.02 -2.80 2.73
C ALA A 70 9.73 -3.36 2.14
N LEU A 71 8.57 -2.77 2.47
CA LEU A 71 7.28 -3.15 1.89
C LEU A 71 7.24 -2.89 0.37
N LYS A 72 7.77 -1.75 -0.08
CA LYS A 72 7.88 -1.43 -1.51
C LYS A 72 8.68 -2.49 -2.26
N ALA A 73 9.82 -2.92 -1.69
CA ALA A 73 10.67 -3.95 -2.28
C ALA A 73 9.96 -5.32 -2.33
N ALA A 74 9.21 -5.68 -1.30
CA ALA A 74 8.46 -6.93 -1.24
C ALA A 74 7.30 -7.00 -2.26
N LEU A 75 6.61 -5.88 -2.49
CA LEU A 75 5.46 -5.79 -3.38
C LEU A 75 5.80 -5.40 -4.82
N ALA A 76 7.02 -4.88 -5.07
CA ALA A 76 7.44 -4.28 -6.34
C ALA A 76 6.51 -3.12 -6.81
N VAL A 77 6.01 -2.31 -5.87
CA VAL A 77 5.03 -1.22 -6.12
C VAL A 77 5.65 0.17 -6.08
N THR A 78 4.87 1.18 -6.48
CA THR A 78 5.24 2.59 -6.39
C THR A 78 5.00 3.13 -4.96
N LEU A 79 5.91 3.96 -4.47
CA LEU A 79 5.76 4.66 -3.19
C LEU A 79 5.41 6.12 -3.50
N SER A 80 4.26 6.60 -3.01
CA SER A 80 3.77 7.95 -3.27
C SER A 80 3.82 8.79 -1.98
N PRO A 81 4.51 9.94 -1.97
CA PRO A 81 4.45 10.88 -0.84
C PRO A 81 3.10 11.62 -0.80
N SER A 82 2.75 12.18 0.36
CA SER A 82 1.47 12.89 0.59
C SER A 82 1.24 14.14 -0.27
N SER A 83 2.22 14.62 -1.03
CA SER A 83 2.13 15.87 -1.82
C SER A 83 2.24 15.72 -3.34
N LEU A 84 2.35 14.52 -3.90
CA LEU A 84 2.46 14.36 -5.37
C LEU A 84 1.09 14.08 -6.01
N ASN A 85 0.66 15.03 -6.85
CA ASN A 85 -0.46 14.85 -7.76
C ASN A 85 -0.25 13.62 -8.66
N SER A 86 -1.35 12.94 -8.97
CA SER A 86 -1.41 11.62 -9.61
C SER A 86 -1.10 11.60 -11.12
N ASN A 87 -0.27 12.52 -11.65
CA ASN A 87 0.00 12.55 -13.09
C ASN A 87 1.19 11.67 -13.55
N THR A 88 1.53 10.62 -12.80
CA THR A 88 2.56 9.64 -13.19
C THR A 88 2.07 8.20 -12.99
N ALA A 89 0.93 7.86 -13.58
CA ALA A 89 0.64 6.46 -13.91
C ALA A 89 1.50 6.04 -15.12
N PRO A 90 2.15 4.86 -15.13
CA PRO A 90 2.83 4.36 -16.32
C PRO A 90 1.80 3.95 -17.39
N PRO A 91 2.13 4.01 -18.70
CA PRO A 91 1.21 3.57 -19.73
C PRO A 91 0.97 2.06 -19.61
N ARG A 92 -0.29 1.66 -19.40
CA ARG A 92 -0.71 0.26 -19.57
C ARG A 92 -0.79 -0.04 -21.07
N SER A 93 0.12 -0.87 -21.59
CA SER A 93 -0.22 -2.02 -22.45
C SER A 93 1.04 -2.74 -22.94
N ALA A 94 1.24 -3.96 -22.44
CA ALA A 94 1.80 -5.01 -23.26
C ALA A 94 0.69 -5.48 -24.21
N ALA A 95 0.61 -4.88 -25.40
CA ALA A 95 -0.16 -5.40 -26.53
C ALA A 95 0.26 -4.72 -27.83
N THR A 96 1.25 -5.25 -28.53
CA THR A 96 1.27 -5.37 -30.00
C THR A 96 2.33 -6.39 -30.43
N ARG A 97 1.81 -7.51 -30.95
CA ARG A 97 2.38 -8.49 -31.88
C ARG A 97 3.64 -8.05 -32.64
N MET A 98 4.72 -8.82 -32.56
CA MET A 98 5.32 -9.66 -33.63
C MET A 98 6.61 -10.29 -33.13
#